data_AF-A0ABD5SXN7-F1
#
_entry.id   AF-A0ABD5SXN7-F1
#
_cell.length_a   1.000
_cell.length_b   1.000
_cell.length_c   1.000
_cell.angle_alpha   90.00
_cell.angle_beta   90.00
_cell.angle_gamma   90.00
#
_symmetry.space_group_name_H-M   'P 1'
#
loop_
_entity.id
_entity.type
_entity.pdbx_description
1 polymer ?
#
loop_
_entity_poly.entity_id
_entity_poly.type
_entity_poly.pdbx_seq_one_letter_code
_entity_poly.pdbx_strand_id
1 'polypeptide(L)'
;MSKTSCDGCGRTVTVSGGIANLWSFGTDAGTVGTGITLELEDGSSHLLCYPCLEAIPDYPTTEDVERLERVDDETSRIGTL
;
A
#
# COMPACT_ATOMS: atom_id res chain seq x y z
N MET A 1 14.61 -2.03 8.96
CA MET A 1 14.17 -0.65 8.70
C MET A 1 12.70 -0.72 8.30
N SER A 2 11.84 0.06 8.93
CA SER A 2 10.43 0.12 8.55
C SER A 2 10.33 0.80 7.18
N LYS A 3 9.84 0.09 6.16
CA LYS A 3 9.56 0.71 4.85
C LYS A 3 8.55 1.85 5.06
N THR A 4 8.77 2.97 4.40
CA THR A 4 7.87 4.13 4.41
C THR A 4 7.28 4.42 3.04
N SER A 5 7.45 3.50 2.07
CA SER A 5 6.98 3.65 0.70
C SER A 5 6.11 2.47 0.29
N CYS A 6 5.05 2.75 -0.47
CA CYS A 6 4.19 1.75 -1.07
C CYS A 6 4.98 0.90 -2.07
N ASP A 7 4.91 -0.42 -1.95
CA ASP A 7 5.56 -1.37 -2.87
C ASP A 7 4.86 -1.45 -4.24
N GLY A 8 3.63 -0.92 -4.34
CA GLY A 8 2.90 -0.83 -5.60
C GLY A 8 3.24 0.42 -6.40
N CYS A 9 2.92 1.60 -5.87
CA CYS A 9 3.11 2.88 -6.57
C CYS A 9 4.35 3.67 -6.15
N GLY A 10 5.13 3.20 -5.17
CA GLY A 10 6.34 3.90 -4.71
C GLY A 10 6.09 5.12 -3.80
N ARG A 11 4.85 5.60 -3.66
CA ARG A 11 4.52 6.78 -2.82
C ARG A 11 4.91 6.60 -1.36
N THR A 12 5.29 7.68 -0.71
CA THR A 12 5.50 7.68 0.74
C THR A 12 4.17 7.49 1.46
N VAL A 13 4.15 6.53 2.39
CA VAL A 13 3.01 6.21 3.24
C VAL A 13 3.40 6.18 4.70
N THR A 14 2.45 6.54 5.55
CA THR A 14 2.58 6.32 6.99
C THR A 14 2.11 4.90 7.28
N VAL A 15 3.00 4.07 7.82
CA VAL A 15 2.70 2.67 8.14
C VAL A 15 1.87 2.58 9.41
N SER A 16 0.60 2.23 9.26
CA SER A 16 -0.26 1.85 10.38
C SER A 16 -0.09 0.37 10.66
N GLY A 17 1.06 -0.05 11.18
CA GLY A 17 1.41 -1.48 11.27
C GLY A 17 2.28 -1.84 12.46
N GLY A 18 1.65 -2.04 13.61
CA GLY A 18 2.24 -2.69 14.78
C GLY A 18 1.12 -3.13 15.73
N ILE A 19 0.96 -4.44 15.92
CA ILE A 19 0.00 -5.11 16.81
C ILE A 19 0.10 -4.61 18.27
N ALA A 20 -0.58 -3.51 18.60
CA ALA A 20 -0.90 -3.11 19.99
C ALA A 20 -1.89 -1.95 20.11
N ASN A 21 -2.19 -1.18 19.06
CA ASN A 21 -3.04 0.00 19.22
C ASN A 21 -4.02 0.17 18.08
N LEU A 22 -5.28 -0.17 18.39
CA LEU A 22 -6.52 0.27 17.73
C LEU A 22 -6.67 1.82 17.62
N TRP A 23 -5.63 2.60 17.95
CA TRP A 23 -5.70 4.05 18.08
C TRP A 23 -4.32 4.66 17.83
N SER A 24 -3.98 4.93 16.57
CA SER A 24 -3.02 6.00 16.27
C SER A 24 -3.44 6.66 14.97
N PHE A 25 -4.53 7.41 15.06
CA PHE A 25 -4.81 8.47 14.11
C PHE A 25 -3.72 9.53 14.36
N GLY A 26 -2.64 9.47 13.57
CA GLY A 26 -1.62 10.49 13.57
C GLY A 26 -2.23 11.79 13.06
N THR A 27 -2.55 12.68 13.98
CA THR A 27 -3.23 13.97 13.79
C THR A 27 -2.41 15.00 12.98
N ASP A 28 -1.22 14.65 12.46
CA ASP A 28 -0.25 15.65 11.95
C ASP A 28 0.28 15.38 10.53
N ALA A 29 -0.43 14.65 9.67
CA ALA A 29 0.02 14.40 8.30
C ALA A 29 -1.01 14.83 7.25
N GLY A 30 -1.22 16.14 7.11
CA GLY A 30 -2.17 16.74 6.16
C GLY A 30 -1.93 16.46 4.66
N THR A 31 -1.09 15.49 4.29
CA THR A 31 -0.80 15.08 2.90
C THR A 31 -0.30 13.64 2.72
N VAL A 32 -0.06 12.86 3.79
CA VAL A 32 0.60 11.53 3.69
C VAL A 32 -0.43 10.42 3.73
N GLY A 33 -0.45 9.58 2.69
CA GLY A 33 -1.41 8.47 2.56
C GLY A 33 -1.15 7.36 3.58
N THR A 34 -2.22 6.78 4.14
CA THR A 34 -2.12 5.63 5.04
C THR A 34 -1.79 4.37 4.25
N GLY A 35 -0.85 3.55 4.76
CA GLY A 35 -0.51 2.24 4.22
C GLY A 35 -0.56 1.14 5.28
N ILE A 36 -0.84 -0.08 4.83
CA ILE A 36 -0.84 -1.30 5.65
C ILE A 36 0.06 -2.36 5.01
N THR A 37 0.71 -3.15 5.85
CA THR A 37 1.50 -4.30 5.41
C THR A 37 0.56 -5.49 5.18
N LEU A 38 0.53 -5.98 3.94
CA LEU A 38 -0.19 -7.18 3.53
C LEU A 38 0.78 -8.35 3.42
N GLU A 39 0.42 -9.51 3.97
CA GLU A 39 1.12 -10.78 3.71
C GLU A 39 0.37 -11.57 2.64
N LEU A 40 1.07 -11.99 1.59
CA LEU A 40 0.51 -12.76 0.47
C LEU A 40 0.58 -14.27 0.75
N GLU A 41 -0.14 -15.07 -0.04
CA GLU A 41 -0.16 -16.53 0.10
C GLU A 41 1.20 -17.20 -0.17
N ASP A 42 2.08 -16.55 -0.92
CA ASP A 42 3.44 -16.99 -1.17
C ASP A 42 4.41 -16.71 0.01
N GLY A 43 3.91 -16.07 1.08
CA GLY A 43 4.66 -15.71 2.28
C GLY A 43 5.45 -14.40 2.17
N SER A 44 5.31 -13.66 1.06
CA SER A 44 5.87 -12.32 0.93
C SER A 44 5.06 -11.28 1.71
N SER A 45 5.71 -10.20 2.14
CA SER A 45 5.06 -9.07 2.80
C SER A 45 5.29 -7.78 2.02
N HIS A 46 4.20 -7.10 1.67
CA HIS A 46 4.21 -5.88 0.87
C HIS A 46 3.51 -4.74 1.61
N LEU A 47 4.12 -3.55 1.63
CA LEU A 47 3.50 -2.36 2.19
C LEU A 47 2.68 -1.67 1.10
N LEU A 48 1.35 -1.60 1.22
CA LEU A 48 0.49 -1.00 0.21
C LEU A 48 -0.29 0.19 0.77
N CYS A 49 -0.42 1.25 -0.03
CA CYS A 49 -1.34 2.35 0.25
C CYS A 49 -2.79 1.89 0.01
N TYR A 50 -3.75 2.56 0.66
CA TYR A 50 -5.17 2.23 0.50
C TYR A 50 -5.65 2.17 -0.97
N PRO A 51 -5.28 3.11 -1.85
CA PRO A 51 -5.72 3.02 -3.25
C PRO A 51 -5.11 1.86 -4.04
N CYS A 52 -3.88 1.45 -3.74
CA CYS A 52 -3.29 0.24 -4.33
C CYS A 52 -4.01 -1.02 -3.82
N LEU A 53 -4.43 -1.04 -2.55
CA LEU A 53 -5.22 -2.15 -1.99
C LEU A 53 -6.60 -2.27 -2.64
N GLU A 54 -7.21 -1.16 -3.04
CA GLU A 54 -8.48 -1.19 -3.77
C GLU A 54 -8.32 -1.62 -5.24
N ALA A 55 -7.11 -1.52 -5.79
CA ALA A 55 -6.82 -1.87 -7.18
C ALA A 55 -6.37 -3.32 -7.40
N ILE A 56 -5.95 -4.03 -6.34
CA ILE A 56 -5.55 -5.44 -6.40
C ILE A 56 -6.74 -6.39 -6.27
N PRO A 57 -6.65 -7.62 -6.81
CA PRO A 57 -7.70 -8.64 -6.62
C PRO A 57 -7.73 -9.17 -5.17
N ASP A 58 -8.82 -9.87 -4.82
CA ASP A 58 -9.02 -10.47 -3.49
C ASP A 58 -7.95 -11.49 -3.09
N TYR A 59 -7.35 -12.17 -4.08
CA TYR A 59 -6.23 -13.10 -3.91
C TYR A 59 -5.02 -12.57 -4.70
N PRO A 60 -4.32 -11.55 -4.17
CA PRO A 60 -3.24 -10.90 -4.88
C PRO A 60 -1.97 -11.74 -4.86
N THR A 61 -1.27 -11.73 -5.99
CA THR A 61 0.07 -12.29 -6.13
C THR A 61 1.13 -11.19 -6.12
N THR A 62 2.39 -11.54 -5.94
CA THR A 62 3.51 -10.60 -6.07
C THR A 62 3.48 -9.89 -7.44
N GLU A 63 3.09 -10.59 -8.51
CA GLU A 63 2.96 -10.00 -9.85
C GLU A 63 1.87 -8.92 -9.90
N ASP A 64 0.77 -9.09 -9.17
CA ASP A 64 -0.29 -8.06 -9.07
C ASP A 64 0.21 -6.81 -8.36
N VAL A 65 1.06 -6.96 -7.34
CA VAL A 65 1.71 -5.83 -6.66
C VAL A 65 2.66 -5.08 -7.61
N GLU A 66 3.49 -5.80 -8.37
CA GLU A 66 4.38 -5.21 -9.38
C GLU A 66 3.59 -4.51 -10.50
N ARG A 67 2.37 -4.97 -10.82
CA ARG A 67 1.50 -4.27 -11.78
C ARG A 67 1.05 -2.90 -11.29
N LEU A 68 1.03 -2.65 -9.99
CA LEU A 68 0.58 -1.38 -9.41
C LEU A 68 1.55 -0.23 -9.68
N GLU A 69 2.78 -0.48 -10.14
CA GLU A 69 3.70 0.56 -10.61
C GLU A 69 3.12 1.35 -11.80
N ARG A 70 2.10 0.78 -12.45
CA ARG A 70 1.34 1.38 -13.56
C ARG A 70 0.05 2.08 -13.09
N VAL A 71 -0.22 2.12 -11.80
CA VAL A 71 -1.34 2.86 -11.24
C VAL A 71 -0.99 4.33 -11.20
N ASP A 72 -1.83 5.16 -11.80
CA ASP A 72 -1.69 6.61 -11.75
C ASP A 72 -1.78 7.11 -10.29
N ASP A 73 -0.77 7.85 -9.85
CA ASP A 73 -0.62 8.31 -8.46
C ASP A 73 -1.75 9.25 -7.98
N GLU A 74 -2.39 9.99 -8.89
CA GLU A 74 -3.48 10.91 -8.55
C GLU A 74 -4.84 10.22 -8.52
N THR A 75 -5.11 9.34 -9.48
CA THR A 75 -6.44 8.76 -9.73
C THR A 75 -6.55 7.31 -9.26
N SER A 76 -5.44 6.68 -8.90
CA SER A 76 -5.38 5.30 -8.44
C SER A 76 -5.98 4.30 -9.43
N ARG A 77 -5.87 4.59 -10.72
CA ARG A 77 -6.32 3.72 -11.82
C ARG A 77 -5.14 3.08 -12.52
N ILE A 78 -5.25 1.79 -12.84
CA ILE A 78 -4.27 1.10 -13.69
C ILE A 78 -4.35 1.68 -15.10
N GLY A 79 -3.28 2.34 -15.54
CA GLY A 79 -3.14 2.78 -16.92
C GLY A 79 -3.14 1.59 -17.87
N THR A 80 -4.13 1.52 -18.77
CA THR A 80 -4.13 0.52 -19.84
C THR A 80 -3.22 1.03 -20.96
N LEU A 81 -2.08 0.37 -21.19
CA LEU A 81 -1.32 0.51 -22.44
C LEU A 81 -1.92 -0.40 -23.50
#